data_AF-A0A0F5I5G5-F1
#
_entry.id   AF-A0A0F5I5G5-F1
#
_cell.length_a   1.000
_cell.length_b   1.000
_cell.length_c   1.000
_cell.angle_alpha   90.00
_cell.angle_beta   90.00
_cell.angle_gamma   90.00
#
_symmetry.space_group_name_H-M   'P 1'
#
loop_
_entity.id
_entity.type
_entity.pdbx_description
1 polymer ?
#
loop_
_entity_poly.entity_id
_entity_poly.type
_entity_poly.pdbx_seq_one_letter_code
_entity_poly.pdbx_strand_id
1 'polypeptide(L)'
;MGSSATTKLDIQIVAATNKNLKSLVDEGKFREDLYYRLNVIPIHIPSLRERIEELPYLIHFFLHKYNTMYDRTIQISQDAIDLMSIYEWPGNIRQLENTIERIVVTSRDPVVDASAVQEFVPIEQEATASAPPLFNQLMPLQEATDLVEERLITMAMEKYKSIKLAAKVLQVSQPTMSRKYRKILEKRSEPNIVPSAKRDILEKQLNSQLRAVAIATAAIIQPEEVSALKREPTLANPVFQKLQNQLTMIRKQEGGIKWAFIFDVLEDKRFKTLAADKDFTMKPGELYEGSPEFAKVAANAVKGRVEVTPVYKDIYGEWKTSLAPVIDDTGQVIALIGYDYSKEYIESELGKMGKVLKINI
;
A
#
# COMPACT_ATOMS: atom_id res chain seq x y z
N MET A 1 -44.86 18.41 47.01
CA MET A 1 -45.05 16.96 47.19
C MET A 1 -44.50 16.26 45.96
N GLY A 2 -43.33 15.60 46.09
CA GLY A 2 -42.88 14.62 45.09
C GLY A 2 -43.32 13.24 45.57
N SER A 3 -44.01 12.48 44.74
CA SER A 3 -44.42 11.11 45.08
C SER A 3 -43.19 10.22 45.24
N SER A 4 -43.10 9.49 46.35
CA SER A 4 -42.04 8.49 46.62
C SER A 4 -42.35 7.10 46.07
N ALA A 5 -43.45 6.94 45.32
CA ALA A 5 -43.86 5.65 44.79
C ALA A 5 -43.06 5.29 43.52
N THR A 6 -42.41 4.13 43.54
CA THR A 6 -41.72 3.54 42.39
C THR A 6 -42.72 2.90 41.44
N THR A 7 -42.73 3.33 40.18
CA THR A 7 -43.57 2.73 39.13
C THR A 7 -42.78 1.67 38.38
N LYS A 8 -43.32 0.45 38.29
CA LYS A 8 -42.73 -0.61 37.46
C LYS A 8 -42.98 -0.30 35.98
N LEU A 9 -41.91 -0.30 35.19
CA LEU A 9 -41.97 -0.10 33.74
C LEU A 9 -41.60 -1.40 33.02
N ASP A 10 -42.38 -1.73 32.00
CA ASP A 10 -42.06 -2.77 31.02
C ASP A 10 -41.87 -2.08 29.67
N ILE A 11 -40.63 -2.02 29.20
CA ILE A 11 -40.23 -1.22 28.04
C ILE A 11 -39.26 -1.99 27.15
N GLN A 12 -39.38 -1.76 25.84
CA GLN A 12 -38.38 -2.14 24.86
C GLN A 12 -37.45 -0.96 24.59
N ILE A 13 -36.14 -1.17 24.76
CA ILE A 13 -35.14 -0.13 24.53
C ILE A 13 -34.50 -0.35 23.16
N VAL A 14 -34.58 0.66 22.29
CA VAL A 14 -33.84 0.73 21.03
C VAL A 14 -32.92 1.93 21.11
N ALA A 15 -31.62 1.71 20.94
CA ALA A 15 -30.60 2.74 21.01
C ALA A 15 -29.76 2.75 19.72
N ALA A 16 -29.32 3.93 19.30
CA ALA A 16 -28.46 4.12 18.14
C ALA A 16 -27.34 5.11 18.46
N THR A 17 -26.17 4.90 17.88
CA THR A 17 -24.99 5.73 18.10
C THR A 17 -24.09 5.71 16.87
N ASN A 18 -23.43 6.83 16.58
CA ASN A 18 -22.39 6.94 15.56
C ASN A 18 -20.97 6.78 16.14
N LYS A 19 -20.85 6.55 17.45
CA LYS A 19 -19.57 6.33 18.14
C LYS A 19 -19.35 4.84 18.40
N ASN A 20 -18.09 4.41 18.34
CA ASN A 20 -17.70 3.07 18.72
C ASN A 20 -17.75 2.92 20.25
N LEU A 21 -18.84 2.35 20.77
CA LEU A 21 -19.03 2.19 22.22
C LEU A 21 -17.98 1.27 22.85
N LYS A 22 -17.49 0.26 22.11
CA LYS A 22 -16.46 -0.65 22.63
C LYS A 22 -15.17 0.12 22.91
N SER A 23 -14.71 0.93 21.96
CA SER A 23 -13.55 1.81 22.17
C SER A 23 -13.73 2.77 23.34
N LEU A 24 -14.94 3.31 23.54
CA LEU A 24 -15.22 4.19 24.66
C LEU A 24 -15.23 3.45 26.02
N VAL A 25 -15.58 2.17 26.06
CA VAL A 25 -15.43 1.32 27.25
C VAL A 25 -13.95 1.11 27.55
N ASP A 26 -13.15 0.76 26.53
CA ASP A 26 -11.71 0.54 26.67
C ASP A 26 -10.97 1.80 27.15
N GLU A 27 -11.43 2.98 26.74
CA GLU A 27 -10.92 4.29 27.17
C GLU A 27 -11.46 4.76 28.55
N GLY A 28 -12.33 3.98 29.21
CA GLY A 28 -12.97 4.34 30.48
C GLY A 28 -14.01 5.48 30.37
N LYS A 29 -14.38 5.87 29.15
CA LYS A 29 -15.35 6.94 28.85
C LYS A 29 -16.79 6.45 28.77
N PHE A 30 -17.01 5.15 28.73
CA PHE A 30 -18.33 4.53 28.73
C PHE A 30 -18.40 3.38 29.72
N ARG A 31 -19.55 3.25 30.37
CA ARG A 31 -19.80 2.23 31.38
C ARG A 31 -19.92 0.84 30.75
N GLU A 32 -19.07 -0.07 31.17
CA GLU A 32 -19.03 -1.45 30.70
C GLU A 32 -20.37 -2.18 30.96
N ASP A 33 -20.95 -2.01 32.14
CA ASP A 33 -22.21 -2.66 32.52
C ASP A 33 -23.41 -2.19 31.68
N LEU A 34 -23.40 -0.93 31.25
CA LEU A 34 -24.41 -0.39 30.33
C LEU A 34 -24.17 -0.85 28.89
N TYR A 35 -22.91 -0.96 28.46
CA TYR A 35 -22.56 -1.44 27.13
C TYR A 35 -23.12 -2.84 26.89
N TYR A 36 -22.90 -3.78 27.82
CA TYR A 36 -23.41 -5.14 27.68
C TYR A 36 -24.95 -5.23 27.73
N ARG A 37 -25.65 -4.27 28.35
CA ARG A 37 -27.12 -4.21 28.36
C ARG A 37 -27.71 -3.63 27.07
N LEU A 38 -26.99 -2.72 26.41
CA LEU A 38 -27.44 -2.12 25.14
C LEU A 38 -27.03 -2.98 23.93
N ASN A 39 -25.86 -3.59 23.96
CA ASN A 39 -25.27 -4.32 22.85
C ASN A 39 -25.68 -5.80 22.81
N VAL A 40 -26.98 -6.08 22.91
CA VAL A 40 -27.53 -7.45 22.89
C VAL A 40 -27.68 -7.95 21.44
N ILE A 41 -28.32 -7.15 20.59
CA ILE A 41 -28.48 -7.43 19.16
C ILE A 41 -27.96 -6.21 18.39
N PRO A 42 -26.66 -6.18 18.03
CA PRO A 42 -26.11 -5.06 17.27
C PRO A 42 -26.62 -5.07 15.82
N ILE A 43 -27.16 -3.95 15.37
CA ILE A 43 -27.50 -3.72 13.97
C ILE A 43 -26.56 -2.64 13.43
N HIS A 44 -25.73 -3.01 12.46
CA HIS A 44 -24.86 -2.08 11.76
C HIS A 44 -25.61 -1.49 10.56
N ILE A 45 -25.70 -0.16 10.49
CA ILE A 45 -26.31 0.54 9.36
C ILE A 45 -25.19 0.95 8.40
N PRO A 46 -25.13 0.37 7.18
CA PRO A 46 -24.10 0.71 6.22
C PRO A 46 -24.24 2.16 5.75
N SER A 47 -23.09 2.78 5.50
CA SER A 47 -22.99 4.10 4.88
C SER A 47 -23.45 4.06 3.43
N LEU A 48 -23.91 5.18 2.87
CA LEU A 48 -24.41 5.24 1.49
C LEU A 48 -23.36 4.76 0.46
N ARG A 49 -22.08 5.03 0.70
CA ARG A 49 -20.95 4.54 -0.12
C ARG A 49 -20.80 3.01 -0.16
N GLU A 50 -21.32 2.29 0.83
CA GLU A 50 -21.31 0.83 0.88
C GLU A 50 -22.52 0.23 0.15
N ARG A 51 -23.45 1.07 -0.32
CA ARG A 51 -24.71 0.69 -0.99
C ARG A 51 -25.06 1.65 -2.14
N ILE A 52 -24.07 1.97 -2.97
CA ILE A 52 -24.20 2.93 -4.09
C ILE A 52 -25.27 2.49 -5.10
N GLU A 53 -25.55 1.19 -5.19
CA GLU A 53 -26.62 0.63 -6.04
C GLU A 53 -28.02 1.16 -5.66
N GLU A 54 -28.24 1.59 -4.42
CA GLU A 54 -29.49 2.20 -3.96
C GLU A 54 -29.62 3.68 -4.39
N LEU A 55 -28.53 4.33 -4.78
CA LEU A 55 -28.46 5.77 -5.01
C LEU A 55 -29.43 6.26 -6.09
N PRO A 56 -29.56 5.62 -7.27
CA PRO A 56 -30.52 6.08 -8.28
C PRO A 56 -31.96 6.07 -7.77
N TYR A 57 -32.33 5.04 -7.01
CA TYR A 57 -33.67 4.94 -6.41
C TYR A 57 -33.91 6.04 -5.37
N LEU A 58 -32.92 6.32 -4.52
CA LEU A 58 -33.00 7.41 -3.53
C LEU A 58 -33.10 8.79 -4.19
N ILE A 59 -32.32 9.02 -5.26
CA ILE A 59 -32.38 10.26 -6.04
C ILE A 59 -33.79 10.44 -6.62
N HIS A 60 -34.34 9.42 -7.29
CA HIS A 60 -35.67 9.50 -7.86
C HIS A 60 -36.76 9.71 -6.80
N PHE A 61 -36.63 9.05 -5.64
CA PHE A 61 -37.53 9.23 -4.51
C PHE A 61 -37.53 10.67 -4.00
N PHE A 62 -36.36 11.24 -3.69
CA PHE A 62 -36.26 12.63 -3.21
C PHE A 62 -36.66 13.64 -4.29
N LEU A 63 -36.29 13.41 -5.54
CA LEU A 63 -36.64 14.28 -6.65
C LEU A 63 -38.17 14.34 -6.82
N HIS A 64 -38.85 13.20 -6.76
CA HIS A 64 -40.31 13.16 -6.79
C HIS A 64 -40.93 13.90 -5.61
N LYS A 65 -40.47 13.58 -4.39
CA LYS A 65 -40.93 14.23 -3.14
C LYS A 65 -40.87 15.76 -3.24
N TYR A 66 -39.74 16.31 -3.65
CA TYR A 66 -39.53 17.76 -3.68
C TYR A 66 -40.15 18.45 -4.89
N ASN A 67 -40.20 17.80 -6.06
CA ASN A 67 -40.97 18.32 -7.20
C ASN A 67 -42.45 18.50 -6.84
N THR A 68 -43.06 17.51 -6.17
CA THR A 68 -44.45 17.62 -5.69
C THR A 68 -44.60 18.69 -4.63
N MET A 69 -43.65 18.79 -3.69
CA MET A 69 -43.71 19.78 -2.60
C MET A 69 -43.61 21.23 -3.10
N TYR A 70 -42.78 21.50 -4.10
CA TYR A 70 -42.53 22.85 -4.61
C TYR A 70 -43.27 23.19 -5.91
N ASP A 71 -44.13 22.30 -6.40
CA ASP A 71 -44.84 22.42 -7.68
C ASP A 71 -43.86 22.65 -8.86
N ARG A 72 -42.85 21.78 -8.95
CA ARG A 72 -41.76 21.83 -9.93
C ARG A 72 -41.71 20.53 -10.73
N THR A 73 -41.09 20.59 -11.90
CA THR A 73 -40.93 19.42 -12.79
C THR A 73 -39.47 19.25 -13.19
N ILE A 74 -38.58 19.24 -12.19
CA ILE A 74 -37.15 19.06 -12.41
C ILE A 74 -36.86 17.58 -12.69
N GLN A 75 -36.10 17.33 -13.75
CA GLN A 75 -35.52 16.04 -14.07
C GLN A 75 -34.02 16.09 -13.86
N ILE A 76 -33.44 14.96 -13.47
CA ILE A 76 -31.99 14.80 -13.37
C ILE A 76 -31.59 13.86 -14.49
N SER A 77 -30.60 14.26 -15.28
CA SER A 77 -30.11 13.46 -16.39
C SER A 77 -29.31 12.24 -15.88
N GLN A 78 -29.14 11.23 -16.75
CA GLN A 78 -28.40 10.03 -16.36
C GLN A 78 -26.94 10.33 -15.99
N ASP A 79 -26.27 11.23 -16.71
CA ASP A 79 -24.90 11.65 -16.42
C ASP A 79 -24.77 12.40 -15.08
N ALA A 80 -25.82 13.11 -14.66
CA ALA A 80 -25.88 13.73 -13.33
C ALA A 80 -26.04 12.68 -12.22
N ILE A 81 -26.85 11.64 -12.44
CA ILE A 81 -26.96 10.48 -11.53
C ILE A 81 -25.64 9.73 -11.43
N ASP A 82 -24.98 9.50 -12.57
CA ASP A 82 -23.67 8.84 -12.62
C ASP A 82 -22.62 9.66 -11.85
N LEU A 83 -22.61 10.99 -12.00
CA LEU A 83 -21.74 11.88 -11.24
C LEU A 83 -21.99 11.80 -9.74
N MET A 84 -23.25 11.85 -9.32
CA MET A 84 -23.64 11.70 -7.91
C MET A 84 -23.26 10.33 -7.35
N SER A 85 -23.16 9.30 -8.20
CA SER A 85 -22.75 7.94 -7.81
C SER A 85 -21.26 7.81 -7.50
N ILE A 86 -20.44 8.76 -7.97
CA ILE A 86 -18.98 8.79 -7.72
C ILE A 86 -18.66 9.54 -6.42
N TYR A 87 -19.57 10.38 -5.94
CA TYR A 87 -19.35 11.15 -4.72
C TYR A 87 -19.46 10.29 -3.45
N GLU A 88 -18.61 10.53 -2.46
CA GLU A 88 -18.53 9.69 -1.25
C GLU A 88 -19.71 9.87 -0.27
N TRP A 89 -20.45 10.97 -0.39
CA TRP A 89 -21.55 11.33 0.51
C TRP A 89 -21.16 11.24 2.01
N PRO A 90 -20.20 12.05 2.50
CA PRO A 90 -19.76 12.03 3.90
C PRO A 90 -20.91 12.27 4.91
N GLY A 91 -21.96 13.01 4.51
CA GLY A 91 -23.17 13.19 5.32
C GLY A 91 -24.25 12.13 5.08
N ASN A 92 -23.95 11.06 4.33
CA ASN A 92 -24.82 9.92 4.04
C ASN A 92 -26.15 10.39 3.39
N ILE A 93 -27.25 9.65 3.59
CA ILE A 93 -28.58 9.96 3.03
C ILE A 93 -29.02 11.41 3.29
N ARG A 94 -28.69 12.00 4.44
CA ARG A 94 -29.09 13.38 4.76
C ARG A 94 -28.45 14.40 3.81
N GLN A 95 -27.19 14.19 3.46
CA GLN A 95 -26.51 15.06 2.50
C GLN A 95 -27.12 14.90 1.11
N LEU A 96 -27.44 13.68 0.69
CA LEU A 96 -28.13 13.42 -0.57
C LEU A 96 -29.49 14.13 -0.62
N GLU A 97 -30.33 13.95 0.40
CA GLU A 97 -31.65 14.57 0.51
C GLU A 97 -31.57 16.10 0.39
N ASN A 98 -30.71 16.73 1.19
CA ASN A 98 -30.51 18.18 1.16
C ASN A 98 -30.00 18.68 -0.20
N THR A 99 -29.14 17.91 -0.86
CA THR A 99 -28.62 18.27 -2.19
C THR A 99 -29.73 18.22 -3.23
N ILE A 100 -30.56 17.17 -3.25
CA ILE A 100 -31.67 17.04 -4.19
C ILE A 100 -32.73 18.12 -3.94
N GLU A 101 -33.06 18.41 -2.68
CA GLU A 101 -33.96 19.51 -2.31
C GLU A 101 -33.46 20.84 -2.89
N ARG A 102 -32.19 21.16 -2.66
CA ARG A 102 -31.58 22.39 -3.15
C ARG A 102 -31.58 22.46 -4.68
N ILE A 103 -31.33 21.35 -5.37
CA ILE A 103 -31.44 21.28 -6.84
C ILE A 103 -32.86 21.65 -7.29
N VAL A 104 -33.89 21.05 -6.69
CA VAL A 104 -35.29 21.35 -7.08
C VAL A 104 -35.65 22.82 -6.87
N VAL A 105 -35.21 23.40 -5.76
CA VAL A 105 -35.52 24.80 -5.40
C VAL A 105 -34.75 25.79 -6.28
N THR A 106 -33.49 25.52 -6.61
CA THR A 106 -32.60 26.53 -7.20
C THR A 106 -32.39 26.40 -8.71
N SER A 107 -32.63 25.22 -9.30
CA SER A 107 -32.42 24.99 -10.74
C SER A 107 -33.37 25.82 -11.59
N ARG A 108 -32.84 26.51 -12.60
CA ARG A 108 -33.66 27.30 -13.54
C ARG A 108 -34.20 26.44 -14.67
N ASP A 109 -33.40 25.47 -15.11
CA ASP A 109 -33.73 24.58 -16.20
C ASP A 109 -34.52 23.34 -15.70
N PRO A 110 -35.46 22.83 -16.51
CA PRO A 110 -36.24 21.64 -16.16
C PRO A 110 -35.41 20.36 -16.16
N VAL A 111 -34.22 20.36 -16.76
CA VAL A 111 -33.29 19.21 -16.76
C VAL A 111 -31.97 19.66 -16.17
N VAL A 112 -31.56 18.98 -15.11
CA VAL A 112 -30.31 19.21 -14.39
C VAL A 112 -29.30 18.18 -14.86
N ASP A 113 -28.27 18.65 -15.55
CA ASP A 113 -27.19 17.82 -16.08
C ASP A 113 -26.01 17.70 -15.11
N ALA A 114 -25.00 16.91 -15.48
CA ALA A 114 -23.82 16.72 -14.64
C ALA A 114 -23.09 18.03 -14.33
N SER A 115 -23.14 19.03 -15.21
CA SER A 115 -22.47 20.32 -14.99
C SER A 115 -23.16 21.13 -13.89
N ALA A 116 -24.50 21.17 -13.91
CA ALA A 116 -25.28 21.82 -12.87
C ALA A 116 -25.15 21.12 -11.51
N VAL A 117 -25.04 19.79 -11.47
CA VAL A 117 -24.84 19.04 -10.22
C VAL A 117 -23.50 19.34 -9.54
N GLN A 118 -22.45 19.67 -10.29
CA GLN A 118 -21.13 20.01 -9.72
C GLN A 118 -21.16 21.25 -8.81
N GLU A 119 -22.13 22.15 -8.99
CA GLU A 119 -22.32 23.30 -8.11
C GLU A 119 -22.86 22.90 -6.73
N PHE A 120 -23.54 21.75 -6.65
CA PHE A 120 -24.20 21.29 -5.45
C PHE A 120 -23.43 20.19 -4.73
N VAL A 121 -22.70 19.39 -5.47
CA VAL A 121 -21.79 18.38 -4.93
C VAL A 121 -20.40 18.96 -5.10
N PRO A 122 -19.76 19.48 -4.03
CA PRO A 122 -18.35 19.79 -4.06
C PRO A 122 -17.64 18.44 -4.10
N ILE A 123 -17.60 17.86 -5.30
CA ILE A 123 -16.46 17.09 -5.71
C ILE A 123 -15.39 18.16 -5.68
N GLU A 124 -14.72 18.30 -4.53
CA GLU A 124 -13.35 18.75 -4.56
C GLU A 124 -12.78 17.92 -5.70
N GLN A 125 -12.45 18.60 -6.80
CA GLN A 125 -11.36 18.10 -7.61
C GLN A 125 -10.27 18.03 -6.57
N GLU A 126 -10.12 16.86 -5.94
CA GLU A 126 -8.97 16.64 -5.10
C GLU A 126 -7.85 17.04 -6.03
N ALA A 127 -7.17 18.09 -5.63
CA ALA A 127 -5.79 18.29 -5.95
C ALA A 127 -4.99 17.10 -5.38
N THR A 128 -5.41 15.85 -5.62
CA THR A 128 -4.50 14.86 -6.16
C THR A 128 -3.81 15.55 -7.31
N ALA A 129 -2.54 15.84 -7.08
CA ALA A 129 -1.67 16.55 -8.00
C ALA A 129 -1.79 15.97 -9.41
N SER A 130 -2.64 16.61 -10.21
CA SER A 130 -2.55 16.60 -11.64
C SER A 130 -3.37 17.76 -12.17
N ALA A 131 -2.75 18.94 -12.14
CA ALA A 131 -2.96 19.92 -13.20
C ALA A 131 -3.03 19.22 -14.60
N PRO A 132 -3.64 19.86 -15.62
CA PRO A 132 -3.26 19.53 -17.01
C PRO A 132 -1.73 19.48 -17.06
N PRO A 133 -1.09 18.57 -17.84
CA PRO A 133 0.36 18.40 -17.78
C PRO A 133 1.02 19.77 -18.00
N LEU A 134 1.43 20.37 -16.89
CA LEU A 134 2.24 21.56 -16.87
C LEU A 134 3.60 21.00 -17.23
N PHE A 135 3.90 21.04 -18.54
CA PHE A 135 5.19 20.65 -19.07
C PHE A 135 6.21 21.67 -18.55
N ASN A 136 6.73 21.42 -17.34
CA ASN A 136 7.67 22.30 -16.66
C ASN A 136 9.10 22.16 -17.21
N GLN A 137 9.29 21.32 -18.24
CA GLN A 137 10.56 21.06 -18.93
C GLN A 137 10.28 20.82 -20.42
N LEU A 138 11.24 21.19 -21.27
CA LEU A 138 11.16 20.92 -22.71
C LEU A 138 11.28 19.41 -22.96
N MET A 139 10.36 18.88 -23.75
CA MET A 139 10.36 17.49 -24.21
C MET A 139 10.04 17.43 -25.71
N PRO A 140 10.36 16.33 -26.41
CA PRO A 140 9.98 16.15 -27.80
C PRO A 140 8.47 16.30 -27.99
N LEU A 141 8.05 17.10 -28.97
CA LEU A 141 6.63 17.43 -29.21
C LEU A 141 5.75 16.17 -29.38
N GLN A 142 6.27 15.15 -30.06
CA GLN A 142 5.55 13.90 -30.29
C GLN A 142 5.21 13.17 -28.98
N GLU A 143 6.12 13.22 -28.00
CA GLU A 143 5.93 12.59 -26.70
C GLU A 143 4.90 13.36 -25.86
N ALA A 144 4.94 14.70 -25.90
CA ALA A 144 3.93 15.55 -25.27
C ALA A 144 2.52 15.29 -25.83
N THR A 145 2.39 15.17 -27.16
CA THR A 145 1.10 14.88 -27.80
C THR A 145 0.58 13.49 -27.42
N ASP A 146 1.45 12.48 -27.38
CA ASP A 146 1.04 11.12 -27.04
C ASP A 146 0.52 11.02 -25.60
N LEU A 147 1.16 11.73 -24.66
CA LEU A 147 0.72 11.78 -23.25
C LEU A 147 -0.65 12.43 -23.07
N VAL A 148 -0.88 13.57 -23.73
CA VAL A 148 -2.18 14.28 -23.67
C VAL A 148 -3.27 13.41 -24.31
N GLU A 149 -2.96 12.80 -25.46
CA GLU A 149 -3.90 11.96 -26.19
C GLU A 149 -4.28 10.70 -25.41
N GLU A 150 -3.30 9.99 -24.84
CA GLU A 150 -3.53 8.80 -24.00
C GLU A 150 -4.43 9.12 -22.80
N ARG A 151 -4.21 10.28 -22.18
CA ARG A 151 -5.02 10.76 -21.06
C ARG A 151 -6.45 11.09 -21.47
N LEU A 152 -6.65 11.84 -22.56
CA LEU A 152 -7.99 12.22 -23.03
C LEU A 152 -8.81 10.99 -23.44
N ILE A 153 -8.17 10.03 -24.14
CA ILE A 153 -8.80 8.78 -24.56
C ILE A 153 -9.16 7.92 -23.36
N THR A 154 -8.25 7.83 -22.39
CA THR A 154 -8.48 7.15 -21.11
C THR A 154 -9.67 7.76 -20.37
N MET A 155 -9.67 9.07 -20.15
CA MET A 155 -10.72 9.77 -19.42
C MET A 155 -12.08 9.61 -20.11
N ALA A 156 -12.11 9.68 -21.45
CA ALA A 156 -13.34 9.47 -22.20
C ALA A 156 -13.84 8.02 -22.08
N MET A 157 -12.94 7.03 -22.07
CA MET A 157 -13.34 5.62 -21.93
C MET A 157 -13.72 5.24 -20.50
N GLU A 158 -13.07 5.81 -19.48
CA GLU A 158 -13.45 5.65 -18.07
C GLU A 158 -14.82 6.29 -17.80
N LYS A 159 -15.08 7.46 -18.38
CA LYS A 159 -16.34 8.21 -18.21
C LYS A 159 -17.51 7.63 -19.00
N TYR A 160 -17.33 7.31 -20.29
CA TYR A 160 -18.45 6.93 -21.18
C TYR A 160 -18.55 5.43 -21.47
N LYS A 161 -17.50 4.64 -21.18
CA LYS A 161 -17.43 3.18 -21.36
C LYS A 161 -17.86 2.65 -22.75
N SER A 162 -17.92 3.53 -23.76
CA SER A 162 -18.40 3.25 -25.11
C SER A 162 -17.52 3.94 -26.14
N ILE A 163 -16.92 3.15 -27.04
CA ILE A 163 -16.01 3.65 -28.09
C ILE A 163 -16.74 4.65 -29.00
N LYS A 164 -18.02 4.43 -29.30
CA LYS A 164 -18.81 5.30 -30.18
C LYS A 164 -19.07 6.67 -29.55
N LEU A 165 -19.39 6.71 -28.26
CA LEU A 165 -19.65 7.96 -27.53
C LEU A 165 -18.35 8.72 -27.25
N ALA A 166 -17.30 8.01 -26.82
CA ALA A 166 -16.00 8.61 -26.58
C ALA A 166 -15.39 9.21 -27.86
N ALA A 167 -15.55 8.54 -29.01
CA ALA A 167 -15.15 9.09 -30.32
C ALA A 167 -15.90 10.39 -30.66
N LYS A 168 -17.21 10.45 -30.38
CA LYS A 168 -18.04 11.65 -30.63
C LYS A 168 -17.60 12.82 -29.75
N VAL A 169 -17.35 12.59 -28.47
CA VAL A 169 -16.95 13.64 -27.51
C VAL A 169 -15.54 14.16 -27.80
N LEU A 170 -14.60 13.26 -28.15
CA LEU A 170 -13.24 13.64 -28.54
C LEU A 170 -13.13 14.12 -29.99
N GLN A 171 -14.24 14.20 -30.73
CA GLN A 171 -14.31 14.65 -32.11
C GLN A 171 -13.37 13.88 -33.06
N VAL A 172 -13.23 12.58 -32.86
CA VAL A 172 -12.45 11.68 -33.71
C VAL A 172 -13.33 10.60 -34.34
N SER A 173 -12.86 9.96 -35.40
CA SER A 173 -13.59 8.84 -36.00
C SER A 173 -13.57 7.61 -35.08
N GLN A 174 -14.65 6.82 -35.09
CA GLN A 174 -14.76 5.59 -34.30
C GLN A 174 -13.61 4.59 -34.55
N PRO A 175 -13.12 4.37 -35.80
CA PRO A 175 -11.96 3.51 -36.04
C PRO A 175 -10.67 4.04 -35.41
N THR A 176 -10.46 5.37 -35.41
CA THR A 176 -9.31 6.01 -34.78
C THR A 176 -9.36 5.85 -33.26
N MET A 177 -10.53 6.08 -32.67
CA MET A 177 -10.77 5.86 -31.24
C MET A 177 -10.53 4.39 -30.85
N SER A 178 -11.07 3.44 -31.62
CA SER A 178 -10.88 2.01 -31.38
C SER A 178 -9.42 1.59 -31.45
N ARG A 179 -8.68 2.04 -32.48
CA ARG A 179 -7.25 1.74 -32.64
C ARG A 179 -6.42 2.30 -31.48
N LYS A 180 -6.62 3.57 -31.12
CA LYS A 180 -5.86 4.24 -30.06
C LYS A 180 -6.21 3.67 -28.68
N TYR A 181 -7.50 3.44 -28.39
CA TYR A 181 -7.91 2.82 -27.14
C TYR A 181 -7.42 1.37 -27.03
N ARG A 182 -7.43 0.59 -28.11
CA ARG A 182 -6.83 -0.76 -28.11
C ARG A 182 -5.34 -0.71 -27.80
N LYS A 183 -4.59 0.20 -28.42
CA LYS A 183 -3.15 0.40 -28.12
C LYS A 183 -2.92 0.76 -26.65
N ILE A 184 -3.80 1.57 -26.05
CA ILE A 184 -3.75 1.92 -24.61
C ILE A 184 -4.17 0.73 -23.74
N LEU A 185 -5.18 -0.04 -24.15
CA LEU A 185 -5.58 -1.26 -23.44
C LEU A 185 -4.48 -2.31 -23.49
N GLU A 186 -3.81 -2.49 -24.62
CA GLU A 186 -2.64 -3.37 -24.75
C GLU A 186 -1.51 -2.91 -23.81
N LYS A 187 -1.29 -1.60 -23.71
CA LYS A 187 -0.38 -0.96 -22.74
C LYS A 187 -0.85 -1.05 -21.28
N ARG A 188 -2.16 -1.19 -21.01
CA ARG A 188 -2.79 -1.31 -19.66
C ARG A 188 -3.03 -2.76 -19.23
N SER A 189 -3.07 -3.71 -20.16
CA SER A 189 -3.05 -5.16 -19.91
C SER A 189 -1.64 -5.66 -19.56
N GLU A 190 -0.65 -4.75 -19.58
CA GLU A 190 0.50 -4.82 -18.69
C GLU A 190 0.08 -4.25 -17.32
N PRO A 191 0.13 -5.04 -16.23
CA PRO A 191 -0.61 -4.76 -15.00
C PRO A 191 -0.29 -3.38 -14.38
N ASN A 192 -1.34 -2.55 -14.26
CA ASN A 192 -1.25 -1.19 -13.74
C ASN A 192 -1.43 -1.14 -12.20
N ILE A 193 -0.38 -1.53 -11.50
CA ILE A 193 -0.19 -1.26 -10.07
C ILE A 193 0.39 0.18 -9.92
N VAL A 194 0.05 0.93 -8.86
CA VAL A 194 0.61 2.27 -8.55
C VAL A 194 2.15 2.22 -8.52
N PRO A 195 2.94 3.22 -8.96
CA PRO A 195 4.41 3.14 -8.96
C PRO A 195 5.03 2.71 -7.62
N SER A 196 4.47 3.18 -6.48
CA SER A 196 4.92 2.71 -5.16
C SER A 196 4.51 1.26 -4.91
N ALA A 197 3.27 0.86 -5.24
CA ALA A 197 2.82 -0.53 -5.07
C ALA A 197 3.49 -1.52 -6.05
N LYS A 198 3.93 -1.04 -7.24
CA LYS A 198 4.73 -1.82 -8.21
C LYS A 198 6.09 -2.10 -7.62
N ARG A 199 6.74 -1.03 -7.14
CA ARG A 199 7.99 -1.14 -6.42
C ARG A 199 7.84 -2.03 -5.19
N ASP A 200 6.76 -1.92 -4.42
CA ASP A 200 6.52 -2.77 -3.24
C ASP A 200 6.38 -4.26 -3.61
N ILE A 201 5.70 -4.58 -4.72
CA ILE A 201 5.57 -5.97 -5.20
C ILE A 201 6.93 -6.50 -5.66
N LEU A 202 7.67 -5.72 -6.44
CA LEU A 202 9.00 -6.09 -6.92
C LEU A 202 9.98 -6.21 -5.76
N GLU A 203 9.93 -5.31 -4.78
CA GLU A 203 10.73 -5.38 -3.55
C GLU A 203 10.35 -6.58 -2.69
N LYS A 204 9.06 -6.94 -2.58
CA LYS A 204 8.64 -8.18 -1.90
C LYS A 204 9.20 -9.42 -2.60
N GLN A 205 9.16 -9.45 -3.93
CA GLN A 205 9.68 -10.56 -4.71
C GLN A 205 11.21 -10.65 -4.61
N LEU A 206 11.91 -9.52 -4.73
CA LEU A 206 13.35 -9.43 -4.53
C LEU A 206 13.73 -9.88 -3.12
N ASN A 207 13.07 -9.36 -2.08
CA ASN A 207 13.28 -9.80 -0.70
C ASN A 207 13.10 -11.32 -0.55
N SER A 208 12.14 -11.93 -1.26
CA SER A 208 11.97 -13.38 -1.23
C SER A 208 13.16 -14.13 -1.82
N GLN A 209 13.76 -13.63 -2.90
CA GLN A 209 14.98 -14.20 -3.48
C GLN A 209 16.18 -14.04 -2.55
N LEU A 210 16.39 -12.84 -2.01
CA LEU A 210 17.51 -12.58 -1.08
C LEU A 210 17.42 -13.47 0.17
N ARG A 211 16.20 -13.68 0.71
CA ARG A 211 16.00 -14.65 1.81
C ARG A 211 16.35 -16.08 1.42
N ALA A 212 16.00 -16.51 0.21
CA ALA A 212 16.28 -17.87 -0.24
C ALA A 212 17.79 -18.15 -0.30
N VAL A 213 18.59 -17.20 -0.79
CA VAL A 213 20.06 -17.28 -0.79
C VAL A 213 20.61 -17.36 0.63
N ALA A 214 20.08 -16.53 1.54
CA ALA A 214 20.49 -16.53 2.94
C ALA A 214 20.17 -17.85 3.65
N ILE A 215 18.97 -18.41 3.42
CA ILE A 215 18.56 -19.72 3.96
C ILE A 215 19.44 -20.85 3.43
N ALA A 216 19.61 -20.92 2.11
CA ALA A 216 20.39 -21.96 1.46
C ALA A 216 21.83 -21.96 1.97
N THR A 217 22.39 -20.77 2.20
CA THR A 217 23.74 -20.70 2.74
C THR A 217 23.81 -21.00 4.24
N ALA A 218 22.87 -20.49 5.04
CA ALA A 218 22.83 -20.83 6.47
C ALA A 218 22.82 -22.35 6.70
N ALA A 219 22.13 -23.09 5.84
CA ALA A 219 22.04 -24.56 5.90
C ALA A 219 23.36 -25.30 5.61
N ILE A 220 24.34 -24.68 4.96
CA ILE A 220 25.65 -25.31 4.67
C ILE A 220 26.75 -24.93 5.66
N ILE A 221 26.50 -23.96 6.55
CA ILE A 221 27.44 -23.57 7.59
C ILE A 221 27.30 -24.52 8.78
N GLN A 222 28.41 -25.11 9.23
CA GLN A 222 28.37 -26.05 10.35
C GLN A 222 28.38 -25.30 11.70
N PRO A 223 27.49 -25.64 12.65
CA PRO A 223 27.42 -24.96 13.95
C PRO A 223 28.73 -25.02 14.76
N GLU A 224 29.50 -26.09 14.60
CA GLU A 224 30.79 -26.28 15.28
C GLU A 224 31.84 -25.27 14.80
N GLU A 225 31.81 -24.93 13.51
CA GLU A 225 32.72 -23.97 12.90
C GLU A 225 32.47 -22.56 13.46
N VAL A 226 31.19 -22.18 13.56
CA VAL A 226 30.78 -20.92 14.16
C VAL A 226 31.15 -20.87 15.64
N SER A 227 30.91 -21.96 16.37
CA SER A 227 31.26 -22.06 17.79
C SER A 227 32.77 -21.96 18.04
N ALA A 228 33.59 -22.52 17.15
CA ALA A 228 35.05 -22.39 17.21
C ALA A 228 35.48 -20.92 17.02
N LEU A 229 34.87 -20.20 16.07
CA LEU A 229 35.17 -18.80 15.81
C LEU A 229 34.68 -17.86 16.92
N LYS A 230 33.62 -18.19 17.64
CA LYS A 230 33.22 -17.40 18.81
C LYS A 230 34.30 -17.37 19.89
N ARG A 231 35.03 -18.48 20.06
CA ARG A 231 36.12 -18.63 21.04
C ARG A 231 37.39 -17.93 20.55
N GLU A 232 37.70 -18.06 19.26
CA GLU A 232 38.91 -17.49 18.68
C GLU A 232 38.64 -16.89 17.28
N PRO A 233 38.12 -15.65 17.22
CA PRO A 233 37.84 -14.96 15.97
C PRO A 233 39.13 -14.29 15.46
N THR A 234 40.07 -15.08 14.96
CA THR A 234 41.37 -14.58 14.47
C THR A 234 41.68 -15.06 13.05
N LEU A 235 42.51 -14.31 12.33
CA LEU A 235 42.97 -14.68 10.98
C LEU A 235 43.81 -15.97 10.95
N ALA A 236 44.42 -16.33 12.09
CA ALA A 236 45.22 -17.54 12.23
C ALA A 236 44.36 -18.81 12.38
N ASN A 237 43.07 -18.66 12.71
CA ASN A 237 42.17 -19.79 12.89
C ASN A 237 41.91 -20.51 11.54
N PRO A 238 42.20 -21.82 11.42
CA PRO A 238 41.96 -22.57 10.18
C PRO A 238 40.48 -22.58 9.76
N VAL A 239 39.57 -22.57 10.73
CA VAL A 239 38.12 -22.50 10.48
C VAL A 239 37.74 -21.17 9.84
N PHE A 240 38.39 -20.06 10.25
CA PHE A 240 38.18 -18.76 9.63
C PHE A 240 38.54 -18.80 8.14
N GLN A 241 39.70 -19.35 7.79
CA GLN A 241 40.14 -19.44 6.39
C GLN A 241 39.19 -20.31 5.56
N LYS A 242 38.70 -21.41 6.11
CA LYS A 242 37.70 -22.27 5.47
C LYS A 242 36.42 -21.49 5.17
N LEU A 243 35.83 -20.85 6.18
CA LEU A 243 34.59 -20.08 6.02
C LEU A 243 34.77 -18.85 5.12
N GLN A 244 35.90 -18.14 5.21
CA GLN A 244 36.20 -17.02 4.32
C GLN A 244 36.24 -17.46 2.85
N ASN A 245 36.89 -18.59 2.55
CA ASN A 245 36.92 -19.13 1.19
C ASN A 245 35.53 -19.54 0.70
N GLN A 246 34.73 -20.17 1.57
CA GLN A 246 33.35 -20.55 1.26
C GLN A 246 32.47 -19.33 0.98
N LEU A 247 32.46 -18.34 1.88
CA LEU A 247 31.71 -17.08 1.71
C LEU A 247 32.15 -16.32 0.45
N THR A 248 33.45 -16.32 0.15
CA THR A 248 33.99 -15.73 -1.08
C THR A 248 33.49 -16.46 -2.33
N MET A 249 33.38 -17.79 -2.28
CA MET A 249 32.87 -18.60 -3.39
C MET A 249 31.38 -18.32 -3.62
N ILE A 250 30.58 -18.30 -2.57
CA ILE A 250 29.14 -17.99 -2.63
C ILE A 250 28.91 -16.60 -3.22
N ARG A 251 29.63 -15.59 -2.71
CA ARG A 251 29.56 -14.21 -3.22
C ARG A 251 29.81 -14.14 -4.73
N LYS A 252 30.79 -14.90 -5.22
CA LYS A 252 31.13 -14.97 -6.65
C LYS A 252 30.11 -15.74 -7.48
N GLN A 253 29.46 -16.76 -6.91
CA GLN A 253 28.49 -17.61 -7.60
C GLN A 253 27.11 -16.95 -7.72
N GLU A 254 26.60 -16.37 -6.64
CA GLU A 254 25.24 -15.83 -6.58
C GLU A 254 25.08 -14.52 -7.36
N GLY A 255 26.16 -13.76 -7.56
CA GLY A 255 26.14 -12.51 -8.32
C GLY A 255 25.38 -11.38 -7.61
N GLY A 256 26.01 -10.22 -7.44
CA GLY A 256 25.37 -9.05 -6.82
C GLY A 256 25.48 -8.93 -5.30
N ILE A 257 25.97 -9.97 -4.63
CA ILE A 257 26.42 -9.86 -3.25
C ILE A 257 27.70 -9.01 -3.23
N LYS A 258 27.67 -7.88 -2.52
CA LYS A 258 28.86 -7.07 -2.28
C LYS A 258 29.74 -7.71 -1.22
N TRP A 259 29.12 -8.10 -0.11
CA TRP A 259 29.77 -8.69 1.04
C TRP A 259 28.96 -9.84 1.64
N ALA A 260 29.67 -10.85 2.13
CA ALA A 260 29.11 -11.99 2.84
C ALA A 260 29.84 -12.13 4.19
N PHE A 261 29.09 -12.22 5.27
CA PHE A 261 29.65 -12.21 6.63
C PHE A 261 28.86 -13.08 7.60
N ILE A 262 29.50 -13.44 8.70
CA ILE A 262 28.95 -14.15 9.83
C ILE A 262 29.25 -13.33 11.09
N PHE A 263 28.20 -12.91 11.78
CA PHE A 263 28.28 -12.12 12.99
C PHE A 263 27.79 -12.88 14.21
N ASP A 264 28.51 -12.70 15.31
CA ASP A 264 28.03 -12.98 16.66
C ASP A 264 27.26 -11.78 17.18
N VAL A 265 26.10 -12.00 17.79
CA VAL A 265 25.26 -10.93 18.34
C VAL A 265 25.50 -10.86 19.85
N LEU A 266 26.05 -9.73 20.30
CA LEU A 266 26.38 -9.51 21.71
C LEU A 266 25.15 -9.00 22.50
N GLU A 267 25.19 -9.13 23.82
CA GLU A 267 24.10 -8.72 24.73
C GLU A 267 23.76 -7.22 24.62
N ASP A 268 24.75 -6.40 24.32
CA ASP A 268 24.62 -4.95 24.12
C ASP A 268 24.15 -4.57 22.71
N LYS A 269 23.72 -5.56 21.91
CA LYS A 269 23.24 -5.42 20.53
C LYS A 269 24.31 -5.00 19.52
N ARG A 270 25.60 -5.03 19.88
CA ARG A 270 26.70 -4.92 18.90
C ARG A 270 26.94 -6.25 18.21
N PHE A 271 27.53 -6.17 17.02
CA PHE A 271 27.81 -7.34 16.19
C PHE A 271 29.32 -7.57 16.13
N LYS A 272 29.78 -8.76 16.46
CA LYS A 272 31.20 -9.11 16.40
C LYS A 272 31.46 -9.97 15.17
N THR A 273 32.40 -9.56 14.33
CA THR A 273 32.75 -10.30 13.11
C THR A 273 33.40 -11.64 13.44
N LEU A 274 32.79 -12.75 13.02
CA LEU A 274 33.37 -14.08 13.17
C LEU A 274 34.13 -14.51 11.91
N ALA A 275 33.45 -14.45 10.77
CA ALA A 275 34.01 -14.72 9.46
C ALA A 275 33.37 -13.81 8.42
N ALA A 276 34.10 -13.51 7.34
CA ALA A 276 33.57 -12.78 6.21
C ALA A 276 34.34 -13.13 4.94
N ASP A 277 33.77 -12.81 3.79
CA ASP A 277 34.45 -12.95 2.52
C ASP A 277 35.71 -12.07 2.45
N LYS A 278 36.59 -12.39 1.51
CA LYS A 278 37.91 -11.75 1.42
C LYS A 278 37.88 -10.24 1.12
N ASP A 279 36.80 -9.73 0.53
CA ASP A 279 36.68 -8.32 0.16
C ASP A 279 35.94 -7.52 1.26
N PHE A 280 35.54 -8.17 2.36
CA PHE A 280 34.94 -7.52 3.52
C PHE A 280 35.96 -6.65 4.25
N THR A 281 35.52 -5.50 4.74
CA THR A 281 36.39 -4.49 5.32
C THR A 281 36.81 -4.79 6.75
N MET A 282 35.94 -5.41 7.54
CA MET A 282 36.21 -5.67 8.95
C MET A 282 36.96 -6.98 9.16
N LYS A 283 37.86 -6.97 10.14
CA LYS A 283 38.63 -8.15 10.53
C LYS A 283 37.84 -9.01 11.54
N PRO A 284 38.17 -10.31 11.66
CA PRO A 284 37.65 -11.15 12.74
C PRO A 284 37.88 -10.50 14.12
N GLY A 285 36.84 -10.51 14.95
CA GLY A 285 36.84 -9.92 16.28
C GLY A 285 36.48 -8.43 16.34
N GLU A 286 36.48 -7.71 15.21
CA GLU A 286 36.05 -6.31 15.18
C GLU A 286 34.54 -6.18 15.40
N LEU A 287 34.14 -5.07 16.03
CA LEU A 287 32.75 -4.78 16.38
C LEU A 287 32.11 -3.84 15.36
N TYR A 288 30.91 -4.18 14.94
CA TYR A 288 30.05 -3.40 14.09
C TYR A 288 28.87 -2.86 14.90
N GLU A 289 28.70 -1.55 14.84
CA GLU A 289 27.51 -0.86 15.32
C GLU A 289 26.60 -0.63 14.12
N GLY A 290 25.65 -1.54 13.92
CA GLY A 290 24.73 -1.48 12.79
C GLY A 290 23.76 -0.31 12.86
N SER A 291 23.22 0.08 11.70
CA SER A 291 22.14 1.07 11.65
C SER A 291 20.89 0.58 12.40
N PRO A 292 19.95 1.47 12.79
CA PRO A 292 18.70 1.06 13.43
C PRO A 292 17.90 0.04 12.61
N GLU A 293 17.91 0.14 11.28
CA GLU A 293 17.27 -0.78 10.36
C GLU A 293 17.93 -2.16 10.40
N PHE A 294 19.27 -2.22 10.35
CA PHE A 294 20.02 -3.46 10.48
C PHE A 294 19.78 -4.12 11.83
N ALA A 295 19.90 -3.36 12.93
CA ALA A 295 19.71 -3.85 14.29
C ALA A 295 18.32 -4.44 14.52
N LYS A 296 17.27 -3.85 13.91
CA LYS A 296 15.90 -4.36 13.97
C LYS A 296 15.77 -5.73 13.30
N VAL A 297 16.33 -5.88 12.09
CA VAL A 297 16.29 -7.14 11.33
C VAL A 297 17.12 -8.21 12.05
N ALA A 298 18.31 -7.84 12.53
CA ALA A 298 19.16 -8.75 13.31
C ALA A 298 18.45 -9.25 14.58
N ALA A 299 17.71 -8.38 15.29
CA ALA A 299 16.93 -8.79 16.46
C ALA A 299 15.80 -9.79 16.13
N ASN A 300 15.23 -9.72 14.91
CA ASN A 300 14.27 -10.72 14.44
C ASN A 300 14.98 -12.02 14.03
N ALA A 301 16.17 -11.93 13.44
CA ALA A 301 16.97 -13.09 13.07
C ALA A 301 17.48 -13.89 14.27
N VAL A 302 17.83 -13.23 15.37
CA VAL A 302 18.14 -13.90 16.65
C VAL A 302 16.93 -14.69 17.19
N LYS A 303 15.70 -14.32 16.82
CA LYS A 303 14.47 -15.07 17.15
C LYS A 303 14.15 -16.19 16.13
N GLY A 304 15.11 -16.56 15.28
CA GLY A 304 14.96 -17.62 14.29
C GLY A 304 14.30 -17.20 12.97
N ARG A 305 14.08 -15.91 12.72
CA ARG A 305 13.42 -15.43 11.48
C ARG A 305 14.41 -14.99 10.42
N VAL A 306 14.19 -15.39 9.16
CA VAL A 306 14.99 -14.86 8.05
C VAL A 306 14.34 -13.59 7.53
N GLU A 307 15.06 -12.48 7.57
CA GLU A 307 14.54 -11.17 7.19
C GLU A 307 15.53 -10.38 6.32
N VAL A 308 15.01 -9.35 5.65
CA VAL A 308 15.77 -8.47 4.77
C VAL A 308 15.46 -7.04 5.16
N THR A 309 16.49 -6.21 5.29
CA THR A 309 16.34 -4.80 5.64
C THR A 309 15.65 -4.01 4.52
N PRO A 310 15.03 -2.85 4.82
CA PRO A 310 14.93 -1.79 3.82
C PRO A 310 16.34 -1.33 3.40
N VAL A 311 16.44 -0.52 2.34
CA VAL A 311 17.73 0.12 2.03
C VAL A 311 18.09 1.05 3.17
N TYR A 312 19.30 0.90 3.72
CA TYR A 312 19.84 1.74 4.79
C TYR A 312 21.23 2.26 4.40
N LYS A 313 21.73 3.21 5.18
CA LYS A 313 23.05 3.81 4.98
C LYS A 313 23.88 3.70 6.25
N ASP A 314 25.14 3.37 6.09
CA ASP A 314 26.14 3.40 7.15
C ASP A 314 27.46 4.03 6.67
N ILE A 315 28.52 3.88 7.47
CA ILE A 315 29.85 4.41 7.14
C ILE A 315 30.53 3.69 5.96
N TYR A 316 30.01 2.53 5.56
CA TYR A 316 30.57 1.71 4.49
C TYR A 316 29.83 1.91 3.16
N GLY A 317 28.56 2.34 3.19
CA GLY A 317 27.79 2.61 1.96
C GLY A 317 26.28 2.61 2.15
N GLU A 318 25.57 2.37 1.04
CA GLU A 318 24.11 2.19 1.01
C GLU A 318 23.79 0.75 0.64
N TRP A 319 23.10 0.07 1.56
CA TRP A 319 22.97 -1.38 1.57
C TRP A 319 21.54 -1.82 1.72
N LYS A 320 21.26 -3.00 1.18
CA LYS A 320 20.13 -3.82 1.59
C LYS A 320 20.72 -5.15 2.06
N THR A 321 20.31 -5.64 3.22
CA THR A 321 20.95 -6.80 3.84
C THR A 321 19.95 -7.89 4.12
N SER A 322 20.25 -9.12 3.72
CA SER A 322 19.52 -10.31 4.16
C SER A 322 20.26 -10.96 5.33
N LEU A 323 19.53 -11.31 6.39
CA LEU A 323 20.07 -12.01 7.56
C LEU A 323 19.33 -13.33 7.79
N ALA A 324 20.09 -14.40 8.02
CA ALA A 324 19.57 -15.70 8.41
C ALA A 324 20.26 -16.20 9.69
N PRO A 325 19.52 -16.88 10.59
CA PRO A 325 20.11 -17.49 11.77
C PRO A 325 20.92 -18.74 11.40
N VAL A 326 22.08 -18.89 12.03
CA VAL A 326 22.77 -20.17 12.15
C VAL A 326 22.30 -20.80 13.45
N ILE A 327 21.71 -21.97 13.35
CA ILE A 327 21.06 -22.68 14.46
C ILE A 327 21.88 -23.94 14.77
N ASP A 328 22.15 -24.19 16.05
CA ASP A 328 22.81 -25.43 16.47
C ASP A 328 21.82 -26.60 16.63
N ASP A 329 22.34 -27.78 16.95
CA ASP A 329 21.56 -29.02 17.12
C ASP A 329 20.51 -28.92 18.25
N THR A 330 20.64 -27.95 19.16
CA THR A 330 19.68 -27.72 20.25
C THR A 330 18.54 -26.79 19.85
N GLY A 331 18.61 -26.20 18.64
CA GLY A 331 17.67 -25.20 18.17
C GLY A 331 18.02 -23.77 18.62
N GLN A 332 19.20 -23.55 19.19
CA GLN A 332 19.63 -22.22 19.63
C GLN A 332 20.29 -21.47 18.46
N VAL A 333 19.91 -20.20 18.28
CA VAL A 333 20.59 -19.31 17.31
C VAL A 333 21.96 -18.93 17.87
N ILE A 334 23.00 -19.39 17.20
CA ILE A 334 24.39 -19.14 17.62
C ILE A 334 25.04 -18.01 16.83
N ALA A 335 24.66 -17.73 15.60
CA ALA A 335 25.19 -16.59 14.85
C ALA A 335 24.20 -16.13 13.79
N LEU A 336 24.48 -15.00 13.15
CA LEU A 336 23.76 -14.53 11.98
C LEU A 336 24.69 -14.57 10.77
N ILE A 337 24.26 -15.23 9.70
CA ILE A 337 24.88 -15.07 8.38
C ILE A 337 24.16 -13.95 7.63
N GLY A 338 24.93 -13.08 6.98
CA GLY A 338 24.45 -11.90 6.30
C GLY A 338 25.08 -11.67 4.94
N TYR A 339 24.30 -11.02 4.08
CA TYR A 339 24.72 -10.59 2.75
C TYR A 339 24.32 -9.15 2.51
N ASP A 340 25.29 -8.31 2.18
CA ASP A 340 25.04 -6.94 1.75
C ASP A 340 24.95 -6.88 0.23
N TYR A 341 23.88 -6.24 -0.22
CA TYR A 341 23.62 -5.93 -1.61
C TYR A 341 23.71 -4.41 -1.79
N SER A 342 24.49 -3.96 -2.77
CA SER A 342 24.61 -2.51 -3.03
C SER A 342 23.32 -1.95 -3.59
N LYS A 343 23.02 -0.69 -3.29
CA LYS A 343 21.85 0.00 -3.85
C LYS A 343 21.79 -0.08 -5.38
N GLU A 344 22.91 0.03 -6.08
CA GLU A 344 22.97 -0.08 -7.55
C GLU A 344 22.53 -1.46 -8.04
N TYR A 345 22.94 -2.52 -7.34
CA TYR A 345 22.48 -3.87 -7.65
C TYR A 345 20.97 -4.00 -7.41
N ILE A 346 20.46 -3.47 -6.29
CA ILE A 346 19.02 -3.49 -6.00
C ILE A 346 18.22 -2.77 -7.07
N GLU A 347 18.61 -1.55 -7.48
CA GLU A 347 17.91 -0.82 -8.54
C GLU A 347 18.02 -1.53 -9.90
N SER A 348 19.18 -2.11 -10.21
CA SER A 348 19.37 -2.90 -11.44
C SER A 348 18.45 -4.12 -11.47
N GLU A 349 18.37 -4.86 -10.37
CA GLU A 349 17.61 -6.10 -10.29
C GLU A 349 16.11 -5.83 -10.25
N LEU A 350 15.66 -4.81 -9.52
CA LEU A 350 14.30 -4.31 -9.61
C LEU A 350 13.99 -3.95 -11.06
N GLY A 351 14.85 -3.19 -11.74
CA GLY A 351 14.68 -2.82 -13.15
C GLY A 351 14.55 -4.02 -14.10
N LYS A 352 15.35 -5.08 -13.89
CA LYS A 352 15.24 -6.34 -14.67
C LYS A 352 13.94 -7.08 -14.37
N MET A 353 13.60 -7.26 -13.10
CA MET A 353 12.35 -7.89 -12.67
C MET A 353 11.14 -7.15 -13.23
N GLY A 354 11.19 -5.82 -13.20
CA GLY A 354 10.19 -4.96 -13.82
C GLY A 354 10.00 -5.29 -15.29
N LYS A 355 11.08 -5.31 -16.09
CA LYS A 355 11.02 -5.68 -17.52
C LYS A 355 10.44 -7.08 -17.75
N VAL A 356 10.84 -8.08 -16.96
CA VAL A 356 10.36 -9.46 -17.08
C VAL A 356 8.87 -9.58 -16.75
N LEU A 357 8.42 -8.87 -15.72
CA LEU A 357 7.03 -8.90 -15.26
C LEU A 357 6.13 -7.92 -16.02
N LYS A 358 6.67 -7.21 -17.03
CA LYS A 358 6.00 -6.11 -17.74
C LYS A 358 5.51 -5.01 -16.79
N ILE A 359 6.30 -4.77 -15.74
CA ILE A 359 6.11 -3.73 -14.73
C ILE A 359 7.20 -2.69 -14.96
N ASN A 360 6.87 -1.57 -15.63
CA ASN A 360 7.81 -0.45 -15.76
C ASN A 360 7.99 0.22 -14.38
N ILE A 361 9.24 0.32 -13.93
CA ILE A 361 9.67 1.05 -12.72
C ILE A 361 10.02 2.48 -13.08
#